data_AF-A0A963IPR4-F1
#
_entry.id   AF-A0A963IPR4-F1
#
_cell.length_a   1.000
_cell.length_b   1.000
_cell.length_c   1.000
_cell.angle_alpha   90.00
_cell.angle_beta   90.00
_cell.angle_gamma   90.00
#
_symmetry.space_group_name_H-M   'P 1'
#
loop_
_entity.id
_entity.type
_entity.pdbx_description
1 polymer ?
#
loop_
_entity_poly.entity_id
_entity_poly.type
_entity_poly.pdbx_seq_one_letter_code
_entity_poly.pdbx_strand_id
1 'polypeptide(L)'
;MLFDRSSLRELSVAALIAVASTCSTAPLAEPLKPATAKNDASLRAELVFWESVRDTQNADELRAYLGAYPNGRFSALARLRIKALLGPSGEGTEAIAATQAPASASGATGAKEGATTATKATTAADRLQAGDSFRDCELCPEMVVVPPGSFEMGSDRNRPEEKPSHRVSIPGAFAIGTHEITVAQWDACLKEGGCRHSPEPGSDGRLPMANVSWNDAQDYLKWLREKTARDYRLPSEAEWEYAARAGTRTSRYWGDDPDRGCAYANAADLDG
;
A
#
# COMPACT_ATOMS: atom_id res chain seq x y z
N MET A 1 2.73 -0.17 20.78
CA MET A 1 2.69 0.72 19.61
C MET A 1 2.43 -0.20 18.42
N LEU A 2 1.36 -0.13 17.63
CA LEU A 2 0.18 0.78 17.56
C LEU A 2 -1.10 -0.12 17.49
N PHE A 3 -2.38 0.30 17.42
CA PHE A 3 -3.13 1.52 17.76
C PHE A 3 -4.62 1.13 17.98
N ASP A 4 -5.38 1.88 18.78
CA ASP A 4 -6.78 1.57 19.11
C ASP A 4 -7.73 1.75 17.90
N ARG A 5 -8.55 0.72 17.61
CA ARG A 5 -9.62 0.75 16.59
C ARG A 5 -10.72 1.79 16.83
N SER A 6 -10.75 2.44 17.99
CA SER A 6 -11.62 3.59 18.29
C SER A 6 -11.05 4.94 17.83
N SER A 7 -9.77 4.99 17.40
CA SER A 7 -9.03 6.22 17.08
C SER A 7 -8.87 6.50 15.57
N LEU A 8 -9.74 5.94 14.71
CA LEU A 8 -9.68 6.13 13.24
C LEU A 8 -10.58 7.26 12.72
N ARG A 9 -11.04 8.17 13.59
CA ARG A 9 -11.78 9.39 13.20
C ARG A 9 -10.89 10.66 13.17
N GLU A 10 -9.69 10.60 13.73
CA GLU A 10 -8.67 11.66 13.72
C GLU A 10 -7.35 11.04 13.23
N LEU A 11 -7.24 10.77 11.92
CA LEU A 11 -5.99 10.28 11.33
C LEU A 11 -5.05 11.46 11.05
N SER A 12 -4.33 11.90 12.09
CA SER A 12 -3.04 12.54 11.88
C SER A 12 -2.12 11.56 11.16
N VAL A 13 -1.61 11.94 9.99
CA VAL A 13 -0.46 11.24 9.39
C VAL A 13 0.77 11.60 10.19
N ALA A 14 1.19 10.67 11.05
CA ALA A 14 2.44 10.74 11.79
C ALA A 14 2.98 9.34 12.08
N ALA A 15 4.10 9.00 11.42
CA ALA A 15 5.16 8.17 12.01
C ALA A 15 6.43 8.19 11.11
N LEU A 16 7.20 9.28 11.12
CA LEU A 16 8.64 9.20 11.43
C LEU A 16 9.21 10.56 11.84
N ILE A 17 10.37 10.55 12.48
CA ILE A 17 10.85 11.51 13.49
C ILE A 17 12.37 11.74 13.22
N ALA A 18 13.03 12.89 13.42
CA ALA A 18 12.87 13.97 14.41
C ALA A 18 13.20 15.39 13.88
N VAL A 19 12.77 16.41 14.63
CA VAL A 19 13.27 17.81 14.53
C VAL A 19 14.18 18.12 15.73
N ALA A 20 15.05 19.13 15.59
CA ALA A 20 16.19 19.40 16.45
C ALA A 20 15.89 19.90 17.88
N SER A 21 16.88 19.69 18.76
CA SER A 21 17.18 20.34 20.06
C SER A 21 16.59 21.75 20.23
N THR A 22 16.12 22.18 21.41
CA THR A 22 16.88 22.19 22.68
C THR A 22 16.06 21.94 23.94
N CYS A 23 16.66 21.23 24.91
CA CYS A 23 16.08 21.03 26.24
C CYS A 23 16.14 22.32 27.10
N SER A 24 14.99 22.90 27.46
CA SER A 24 14.86 23.97 28.46
C SER A 24 13.49 23.92 29.14
N THR A 25 13.46 24.10 30.46
CA THR A 25 12.30 23.81 31.34
C THR A 25 11.31 24.97 31.50
N ALA A 26 10.01 24.73 31.28
CA ALA A 26 8.88 25.53 31.80
C ALA A 26 7.55 24.73 31.75
N PRO A 27 6.51 25.02 32.56
CA PRO A 27 5.44 24.04 32.88
C PRO A 27 4.04 24.25 32.26
N LEU A 28 3.40 23.09 31.97
CA LEU A 28 1.98 22.67 32.05
C LEU A 28 0.79 23.61 31.73
N ALA A 29 -0.16 23.08 30.95
CA ALA A 29 -1.55 23.55 30.79
C ALA A 29 -2.55 22.36 30.61
N GLU A 30 -3.83 22.57 30.92
CA GLU A 30 -4.88 21.53 31.12
C GLU A 30 -5.68 21.10 29.85
N PRO A 31 -6.41 19.95 29.88
CA PRO A 31 -7.01 19.33 28.67
C PRO A 31 -8.47 19.69 28.37
N LEU A 32 -8.88 19.52 27.09
CA LEU A 32 -10.25 19.75 26.58
C LEU A 32 -11.03 18.45 26.30
N LYS A 33 -12.38 18.53 26.32
CA LYS A 33 -13.32 17.38 26.20
C LYS A 33 -13.79 17.08 24.75
N PRO A 34 -14.14 15.82 24.41
CA PRO A 34 -14.58 15.41 23.06
C PRO A 34 -16.10 15.46 22.80
N ALA A 35 -16.53 15.34 21.53
CA ALA A 35 -17.92 15.54 21.11
C ALA A 35 -18.58 14.42 20.25
N THR A 36 -19.61 13.78 20.83
CA THR A 36 -20.85 13.19 20.22
C THR A 36 -20.82 12.00 19.22
N ALA A 37 -21.72 11.03 19.46
CA ALA A 37 -21.65 9.64 18.96
C ALA A 37 -22.73 9.20 17.93
N LYS A 38 -23.35 10.12 17.16
CA LYS A 38 -24.43 9.74 16.22
C LYS A 38 -23.94 9.09 14.91
N ASN A 39 -22.68 9.29 14.53
CA ASN A 39 -22.17 8.90 13.21
C ASN A 39 -21.67 7.45 13.11
N ASP A 40 -21.67 6.69 14.22
CA ASP A 40 -21.10 5.32 14.26
C ASP A 40 -22.11 4.22 13.93
N ALA A 41 -23.39 4.40 14.27
CA ALA A 41 -24.42 3.37 14.06
C ALA A 41 -24.77 3.17 12.57
N SER A 42 -24.95 4.27 11.83
CA SER A 42 -25.23 4.21 10.39
C SER A 42 -24.04 3.66 9.59
N LEU A 43 -22.81 4.03 9.97
CA LEU A 43 -21.58 3.52 9.37
C LEU A 43 -21.40 2.01 9.62
N ARG A 44 -21.71 1.53 10.84
CA ARG A 44 -21.70 0.10 11.16
C ARG A 44 -22.72 -0.69 10.33
N ALA A 45 -23.93 -0.16 10.14
CA ALA A 45 -24.95 -0.79 9.30
C ALA A 45 -24.52 -0.89 7.83
N GLU A 46 -23.94 0.20 7.27
CA GLU A 46 -23.42 0.19 5.90
C GLU A 46 -22.27 -0.82 5.73
N LEU A 47 -21.33 -0.86 6.68
CA LEU A 47 -20.18 -1.78 6.62
C LEU A 47 -20.63 -3.25 6.61
N VAL A 48 -21.55 -3.64 7.49
CA VAL A 48 -22.06 -5.02 7.56
C VAL A 48 -22.82 -5.41 6.29
N PHE A 49 -23.57 -4.48 5.68
CA PHE A 49 -24.19 -4.73 4.37
C PHE A 49 -23.11 -4.88 3.29
N TRP A 50 -22.12 -4.00 3.24
CA TRP A 50 -21.07 -4.05 2.24
C TRP A 50 -20.26 -5.35 2.31
N GLU A 51 -19.90 -5.81 3.51
CA GLU A 51 -19.15 -7.06 3.70
C GLU A 51 -19.89 -8.30 3.19
N SER A 52 -21.23 -8.32 3.20
CA SER A 52 -22.00 -9.47 2.68
C SER A 52 -22.12 -9.47 1.15
N VAL A 53 -22.01 -8.33 0.47
CA VAL A 53 -22.19 -8.23 -1.00
C VAL A 53 -20.91 -7.98 -1.78
N ARG A 54 -19.82 -7.50 -1.17
CA ARG A 54 -18.62 -7.01 -1.90
C ARG A 54 -18.00 -8.05 -2.83
N ASP A 55 -18.01 -9.32 -2.43
CA ASP A 55 -17.35 -10.44 -3.11
C ASP A 55 -18.32 -11.22 -4.03
N THR A 56 -19.59 -10.80 -4.13
CA THR A 56 -20.58 -11.46 -4.99
C THR A 56 -20.19 -11.42 -6.47
N GLN A 57 -20.70 -12.41 -7.22
CA GLN A 57 -20.71 -12.43 -8.67
C GLN A 57 -22.06 -11.99 -9.26
N ASN A 58 -23.06 -11.74 -8.41
CA ASN A 58 -24.39 -11.29 -8.82
C ASN A 58 -24.47 -9.75 -8.86
N ALA A 59 -24.63 -9.19 -10.05
CA ALA A 59 -24.76 -7.74 -10.21
C ALA A 59 -25.99 -7.14 -9.50
N ASP A 60 -27.05 -7.92 -9.26
CA ASP A 60 -28.27 -7.43 -8.62
C ASP A 60 -28.14 -7.23 -7.10
N GLU A 61 -27.29 -8.01 -6.42
CA GLU A 61 -27.00 -7.80 -4.99
C GLU A 61 -26.23 -6.48 -4.75
N LEU A 62 -25.33 -6.13 -5.66
CA LEU A 62 -24.62 -4.84 -5.65
C LEU A 62 -25.55 -3.67 -6.01
N ARG A 63 -26.55 -3.89 -6.88
CA ARG A 63 -27.62 -2.90 -7.13
C ARG A 63 -28.50 -2.72 -5.89
N ALA A 64 -28.81 -3.78 -5.14
CA ALA A 64 -29.57 -3.69 -3.89
C ALA A 64 -28.82 -2.87 -2.82
N TYR A 65 -27.50 -3.09 -2.66
CA TYR A 65 -26.66 -2.23 -1.82
C TYR A 65 -26.69 -0.76 -2.26
N LEU A 66 -26.61 -0.48 -3.56
CA LEU A 66 -26.74 0.89 -4.09
C LEU A 66 -28.13 1.51 -3.89
N GLY A 67 -29.19 0.70 -3.82
CA GLY A 67 -30.52 1.16 -3.47
C GLY A 67 -30.64 1.58 -1.99
N ALA A 68 -30.00 0.83 -1.09
CA ALA A 68 -29.95 1.15 0.34
C ALA A 68 -28.99 2.30 0.66
N TYR A 69 -27.86 2.39 -0.04
CA TYR A 69 -26.77 3.35 0.21
C TYR A 69 -26.30 4.05 -1.09
N PRO A 70 -27.15 4.86 -1.75
CA PRO A 70 -26.84 5.45 -3.05
C PRO A 70 -25.62 6.39 -3.04
N ASN A 71 -25.37 7.04 -1.90
CA ASN A 71 -24.21 7.89 -1.62
C ASN A 71 -23.31 7.30 -0.51
N GLY A 72 -23.40 5.99 -0.27
CA GLY A 72 -22.59 5.28 0.73
C GLY A 72 -21.09 5.31 0.41
N ARG A 73 -20.26 5.06 1.41
CA ARG A 73 -18.79 5.04 1.30
C ARG A 73 -18.30 4.01 0.27
N PHE A 74 -19.02 2.90 0.07
CA PHE A 74 -18.68 1.87 -0.92
C PHE A 74 -19.49 1.96 -2.22
N SER A 75 -20.35 2.97 -2.37
CA SER A 75 -21.19 3.15 -3.58
C SER A 75 -20.37 3.26 -4.88
N ALA A 76 -19.21 3.91 -4.85
CA ALA A 76 -18.31 3.95 -5.99
C ALA A 76 -17.76 2.56 -6.36
N LEU A 77 -17.39 1.76 -5.36
CA LEU A 77 -16.83 0.41 -5.55
C LEU A 77 -17.90 -0.58 -6.04
N ALA A 78 -19.11 -0.51 -5.51
CA ALA A 78 -20.24 -1.29 -5.99
C ALA A 78 -20.56 -1.01 -7.47
N ARG A 79 -20.56 0.27 -7.89
CA ARG A 79 -20.75 0.67 -9.30
C ARG A 79 -19.63 0.12 -10.21
N LEU A 80 -18.38 0.14 -9.75
CA LEU A 80 -17.25 -0.45 -10.49
C LEU A 80 -17.36 -1.97 -10.61
N ARG A 81 -17.76 -2.67 -9.55
CA ARG A 81 -17.97 -4.12 -9.56
C ARG A 81 -19.12 -4.54 -10.48
N ILE A 82 -20.24 -3.81 -10.47
CA ILE A 82 -21.34 -4.01 -11.45
C ILE A 82 -20.83 -3.84 -12.89
N LYS A 83 -20.02 -2.81 -13.17
CA LYS A 83 -19.44 -2.60 -14.51
C LYS A 83 -18.51 -3.76 -14.93
N ALA A 84 -17.76 -4.34 -13.99
CA ALA A 84 -16.92 -5.51 -14.26
C ALA A 84 -17.75 -6.78 -14.55
N LEU A 85 -18.84 -7.00 -13.82
CA LEU A 85 -19.73 -8.17 -14.02
C LEU A 85 -20.59 -8.09 -15.28
N LEU A 86 -20.83 -6.88 -15.82
CA LEU A 86 -21.61 -6.65 -17.05
C LEU A 86 -20.73 -6.34 -18.28
N GLY A 87 -19.41 -6.37 -18.14
CA GLY A 87 -18.49 -6.28 -19.26
C GLY A 87 -18.54 -7.55 -20.14
N PRO A 88 -18.10 -7.48 -21.41
CA PRO A 88 -18.07 -8.66 -22.29
C PRO A 88 -17.20 -9.75 -21.66
N SER A 89 -17.84 -10.88 -21.34
CA SER A 89 -17.26 -11.97 -20.56
C SER A 89 -16.28 -12.79 -21.40
N GLY A 90 -14.98 -12.59 -21.16
CA GLY A 90 -13.90 -13.42 -21.71
C GLY A 90 -13.73 -14.71 -20.91
N GLU A 91 -14.63 -15.66 -21.15
CA GLU A 91 -14.53 -17.12 -20.96
C GLU A 91 -13.87 -17.69 -19.69
N GLY A 92 -14.68 -18.43 -18.93
CA GLY A 92 -14.25 -19.68 -18.29
C GLY A 92 -15.06 -20.84 -18.86
N THR A 93 -14.45 -22.02 -19.04
CA THR A 93 -15.14 -23.31 -19.25
C THR A 93 -14.29 -24.45 -18.72
N GLU A 94 -14.94 -25.49 -18.17
CA GLU A 94 -14.29 -26.64 -17.54
C GLU A 94 -14.14 -27.86 -18.48
N ALA A 95 -13.02 -28.57 -18.29
CA ALA A 95 -12.76 -30.01 -18.42
C ALA A 95 -13.54 -30.92 -19.41
N ILE A 96 -12.78 -31.67 -20.23
CA ILE A 96 -12.96 -33.12 -20.47
C ILE A 96 -11.59 -33.80 -20.70
N ALA A 97 -11.52 -35.13 -20.56
CA ALA A 97 -10.28 -35.87 -20.30
C ALA A 97 -9.81 -36.82 -21.42
N ALA A 98 -8.53 -37.23 -21.28
CA ALA A 98 -7.97 -38.56 -21.60
C ALA A 98 -7.45 -38.88 -23.03
N THR A 99 -6.13 -39.17 -23.07
CA THR A 99 -5.52 -40.41 -23.65
C THR A 99 -4.89 -40.41 -25.06
N GLN A 100 -3.55 -40.48 -25.04
CA GLN A 100 -2.59 -41.18 -25.93
C GLN A 100 -2.24 -40.66 -27.34
N ALA A 101 -0.91 -40.59 -27.57
CA ALA A 101 -0.25 -40.68 -28.87
C ALA A 101 0.10 -42.17 -29.18
N PRO A 102 0.53 -42.50 -30.41
CA PRO A 102 2.00 -42.54 -30.63
C PRO A 102 2.46 -41.97 -31.99
N ALA A 103 3.79 -41.97 -32.19
CA ALA A 103 4.51 -41.22 -33.22
C ALA A 103 4.87 -42.00 -34.49
N SER A 104 5.18 -41.27 -35.58
CA SER A 104 6.25 -41.52 -36.60
C SER A 104 5.96 -40.70 -37.88
N ALA A 105 6.91 -40.30 -38.74
CA ALA A 105 8.35 -40.02 -38.61
C ALA A 105 8.85 -39.36 -39.93
N SER A 106 9.97 -38.64 -39.86
CA SER A 106 10.87 -38.26 -40.97
C SER A 106 10.37 -37.31 -42.09
N GLY A 107 11.21 -36.35 -42.46
CA GLY A 107 10.95 -35.38 -43.54
C GLY A 107 11.88 -34.17 -43.54
N ALA A 108 13.20 -34.38 -43.46
CA ALA A 108 14.16 -33.28 -43.47
C ALA A 108 14.56 -32.89 -44.91
N THR A 109 14.47 -31.60 -45.25
CA THR A 109 15.49 -30.84 -46.03
C THR A 109 15.08 -29.38 -46.22
N GLY A 110 16.04 -28.46 -46.14
CA GLY A 110 16.09 -27.33 -47.08
C GLY A 110 15.98 -25.90 -46.55
N ALA A 111 17.11 -25.19 -46.66
CA ALA A 111 17.24 -23.75 -46.91
C ALA A 111 16.87 -22.71 -45.81
N LYS A 112 17.89 -21.92 -45.49
CA LYS A 112 17.88 -20.65 -44.76
C LYS A 112 16.89 -19.65 -45.37
N GLU A 113 16.30 -18.78 -44.55
CA GLU A 113 16.62 -17.34 -44.54
C GLU A 113 15.96 -16.56 -43.38
N GLY A 114 16.66 -15.56 -42.84
CA GLY A 114 16.04 -14.30 -42.42
C GLY A 114 15.10 -14.25 -41.20
N ALA A 115 15.15 -15.17 -40.24
CA ALA A 115 14.44 -14.98 -38.97
C ALA A 115 15.19 -13.98 -38.05
N THR A 116 15.00 -12.68 -38.29
CA THR A 116 15.40 -11.63 -37.34
C THR A 116 14.66 -11.87 -36.02
N THR A 117 15.34 -12.47 -35.04
CA THR A 117 14.82 -12.56 -33.67
C THR A 117 14.60 -11.15 -33.16
N ALA A 118 13.32 -10.75 -33.07
CA ALA A 118 12.93 -9.58 -32.31
C ALA A 118 13.20 -9.87 -30.84
N THR A 119 14.45 -9.68 -30.41
CA THR A 119 14.82 -9.59 -29.01
C THR A 119 14.01 -8.43 -28.43
N LYS A 120 12.89 -8.75 -27.79
CA LYS A 120 12.08 -7.78 -27.05
C LYS A 120 13.05 -7.04 -26.13
N ALA A 121 13.23 -5.74 -26.36
CA ALA A 121 14.20 -4.95 -25.63
C ALA A 121 13.78 -4.93 -24.15
N THR A 122 14.46 -5.75 -23.35
CA THR A 122 14.40 -5.78 -21.89
C THR A 122 14.60 -4.35 -21.39
N THR A 123 13.52 -3.72 -20.98
CA THR A 123 13.49 -2.34 -20.50
C THR A 123 14.40 -2.22 -19.28
N ALA A 124 14.92 -1.04 -18.95
CA ALA A 124 15.79 -0.90 -17.78
C ALA A 124 15.14 -1.41 -16.48
N ALA A 125 13.81 -1.32 -16.37
CA ALA A 125 13.02 -1.87 -15.28
C ALA A 125 13.02 -3.41 -15.19
N ASP A 126 13.15 -4.13 -16.32
CA ASP A 126 13.20 -5.60 -16.35
C ASP A 126 14.56 -6.18 -15.86
N ARG A 127 15.52 -5.33 -15.47
CA ARG A 127 16.84 -5.76 -14.97
C ARG A 127 17.00 -5.66 -13.46
N LEU A 128 16.16 -4.87 -12.78
CA LEU A 128 16.32 -4.60 -11.36
C LEU A 128 16.09 -5.89 -10.55
N GLN A 129 17.09 -6.25 -9.75
CA GLN A 129 17.09 -7.41 -8.87
C GLN A 129 16.63 -7.01 -7.47
N ALA A 130 16.26 -8.01 -6.66
CA ALA A 130 15.94 -7.80 -5.24
C ALA A 130 17.12 -7.13 -4.51
N GLY A 131 16.85 -6.02 -3.83
CA GLY A 131 17.85 -5.18 -3.16
C GLY A 131 18.42 -4.04 -4.02
N ASP A 132 18.13 -3.96 -5.32
CA ASP A 132 18.54 -2.81 -6.14
C ASP A 132 17.74 -1.56 -5.75
N SER A 133 18.45 -0.44 -5.53
CA SER A 133 17.86 0.89 -5.35
C SER A 133 17.88 1.70 -6.65
N PHE A 134 16.82 2.47 -6.90
CA PHE A 134 16.69 3.34 -8.07
C PHE A 134 15.84 4.59 -7.80
N ARG A 135 15.90 5.56 -8.72
CA ARG A 135 15.05 6.75 -8.79
C ARG A 135 14.64 6.99 -10.23
N ASP A 136 13.35 7.21 -10.51
CA ASP A 136 12.87 7.52 -11.86
C ASP A 136 13.09 9.01 -12.25
N CYS A 137 13.34 9.90 -11.28
CA CYS A 137 13.72 11.29 -11.51
C CYS A 137 14.48 11.91 -10.32
N GLU A 138 15.08 13.09 -10.50
CA GLU A 138 15.91 13.78 -9.49
C GLU A 138 15.18 14.03 -8.16
N LEU A 139 13.92 14.46 -8.23
CA LEU A 139 13.04 14.72 -7.07
C LEU A 139 12.02 13.61 -6.82
N CYS A 140 12.21 12.43 -7.43
CA CYS A 140 11.39 11.26 -7.18
C CYS A 140 11.88 10.52 -5.93
N PRO A 141 11.01 9.76 -5.24
CA PRO A 141 11.41 8.89 -4.14
C PRO A 141 12.48 7.88 -4.57
N GLU A 142 13.39 7.57 -3.65
CA GLU A 142 14.30 6.43 -3.80
C GLU A 142 13.55 5.15 -3.48
N MET A 143 13.58 4.22 -4.41
CA MET A 143 12.82 2.98 -4.38
C MET A 143 13.78 1.81 -4.29
N VAL A 144 13.51 0.84 -3.42
CA VAL A 144 14.23 -0.44 -3.35
C VAL A 144 13.34 -1.57 -3.83
N VAL A 145 13.89 -2.50 -4.62
CA VAL A 145 13.16 -3.70 -5.06
C VAL A 145 13.09 -4.74 -3.96
N VAL A 146 11.88 -5.10 -3.59
CA VAL A 146 11.53 -6.14 -2.62
C VAL A 146 11.19 -7.44 -3.37
N PRO A 147 11.80 -8.59 -3.04
CA PRO A 147 11.55 -9.85 -3.72
C PRO A 147 10.12 -10.39 -3.46
N PRO A 148 9.61 -11.30 -4.31
CA PRO A 148 8.46 -12.13 -3.96
C PRO A 148 8.83 -13.10 -2.82
N GLY A 149 7.83 -13.54 -2.05
CA GLY A 149 8.04 -14.49 -0.97
C GLY A 149 6.79 -14.70 -0.11
N SER A 150 6.96 -15.38 1.03
CA SER A 150 5.89 -15.54 2.02
C SER A 150 6.40 -15.25 3.42
N PHE A 151 5.54 -14.71 4.27
CA PHE A 151 5.83 -14.40 5.67
C PHE A 151 4.63 -14.67 6.57
N GLU A 152 4.85 -14.63 7.89
CA GLU A 152 3.76 -14.60 8.87
C GLU A 152 3.44 -13.14 9.17
N MET A 153 2.25 -12.69 8.79
CA MET A 153 1.72 -11.35 9.07
C MET A 153 1.06 -11.33 10.45
N GLY A 154 1.06 -10.18 11.13
CA GLY A 154 0.47 -10.01 12.46
C GLY A 154 1.25 -10.67 13.60
N SER A 155 0.58 -10.87 14.76
CA SER A 155 1.18 -11.37 16.00
C SER A 155 0.14 -11.91 16.99
N ASP A 156 0.23 -13.20 17.34
CA ASP A 156 -0.62 -13.80 18.37
C ASP A 156 -0.29 -13.35 19.81
N ARG A 157 0.87 -12.69 20.00
CA ARG A 157 1.39 -12.35 21.34
C ARG A 157 0.84 -11.05 21.90
N ASN A 158 0.53 -10.09 21.02
CA ASN A 158 0.32 -8.70 21.38
C ASN A 158 -1.18 -8.33 21.34
N ARG A 159 -1.50 -7.23 20.65
CA ARG A 159 -2.81 -6.61 20.57
C ARG A 159 -3.84 -7.51 19.87
N PRO A 160 -5.14 -7.46 20.23
CA PRO A 160 -6.19 -8.22 19.54
C PRO A 160 -6.29 -7.90 18.03
N GLU A 161 -6.03 -6.65 17.64
CA GLU A 161 -6.02 -6.20 16.25
C GLU A 161 -4.89 -6.79 15.39
N GLU A 162 -3.82 -7.31 16.01
CA GLU A 162 -2.71 -8.01 15.33
C GLU A 162 -3.02 -9.52 15.09
N LYS A 163 -4.20 -10.03 15.49
CA LYS A 163 -4.52 -11.48 15.53
C LYS A 163 -5.54 -11.91 14.47
N PRO A 164 -5.49 -13.18 14.02
CA PRO A 164 -4.43 -14.16 14.27
C PRO A 164 -3.20 -13.90 13.40
N SER A 165 -2.03 -14.36 13.85
CA SER A 165 -0.88 -14.44 12.95
C SER A 165 -1.18 -15.44 11.84
N HIS A 166 -0.89 -15.07 10.59
CA HIS A 166 -1.23 -15.90 9.44
C HIS A 166 -0.28 -15.70 8.27
N ARG A 167 -0.16 -16.75 7.45
CA ARG A 167 0.73 -16.79 6.31
C ARG A 167 0.18 -15.97 5.14
N VAL A 168 0.97 -15.01 4.67
CA VAL A 168 0.69 -14.20 3.48
C VAL A 168 1.78 -14.41 2.45
N SER A 169 1.42 -14.40 1.16
CA SER A 169 2.35 -14.51 0.03
C SER A 169 2.32 -13.24 -0.81
N ILE A 170 3.50 -12.69 -1.07
CA ILE A 170 3.77 -11.62 -2.03
C ILE A 170 4.17 -12.31 -3.36
N PRO A 171 3.29 -12.34 -4.38
CA PRO A 171 3.45 -13.22 -5.54
C PRO A 171 4.47 -12.72 -6.58
N GLY A 172 4.79 -11.43 -6.57
CA GLY A 172 5.74 -10.81 -7.50
C GLY A 172 6.65 -9.82 -6.78
N ALA A 173 7.81 -9.53 -7.38
CA ALA A 173 8.64 -8.43 -6.90
C ALA A 173 7.88 -7.10 -7.02
N PHE A 174 8.10 -6.21 -6.06
CA PHE A 174 7.59 -4.83 -6.10
C PHE A 174 8.70 -3.88 -5.64
N ALA A 175 8.48 -2.58 -5.78
CA ALA A 175 9.40 -1.58 -5.24
C ALA A 175 8.67 -0.72 -4.20
N ILE A 176 9.38 -0.38 -3.11
CA ILE A 176 8.86 0.49 -2.03
C ILE A 176 9.86 1.61 -1.77
N GLY A 177 9.37 2.76 -1.30
CA GLY A 177 10.23 3.87 -0.90
C GLY A 177 11.17 3.44 0.23
N THR A 178 12.46 3.77 0.13
CA THR A 178 13.44 3.49 1.20
C THR A 178 13.27 4.40 2.41
N HIS A 179 12.55 5.51 2.23
CA HIS A 179 12.20 6.51 3.22
C HIS A 179 10.74 6.96 2.97
N GLU A 180 10.14 7.64 3.94
CA GLU A 180 8.90 8.39 3.72
C GLU A 180 9.07 9.44 2.61
N ILE A 181 7.94 9.85 2.01
CA ILE A 181 7.93 11.00 1.09
C ILE A 181 8.37 12.24 1.85
N THR A 182 9.43 12.91 1.39
CA THR A 182 9.96 14.08 2.10
C THR A 182 9.25 15.36 1.72
N VAL A 183 9.35 16.37 2.57
CA VAL A 183 8.84 17.73 2.31
C VAL A 183 9.34 18.28 0.96
N ALA A 184 10.62 18.08 0.61
CA ALA A 184 11.16 18.53 -0.68
C ALA A 184 10.57 17.79 -1.90
N GLN A 185 10.24 16.51 -1.77
CA GLN A 185 9.57 15.73 -2.82
C GLN A 185 8.10 16.15 -2.96
N TRP A 186 7.44 16.46 -1.85
CA TRP A 186 6.08 16.99 -1.82
C TRP A 186 5.99 18.41 -2.41
N ASP A 187 6.96 19.27 -2.11
CA ASP A 187 7.10 20.61 -2.69
C ASP A 187 7.20 20.60 -4.22
N ALA A 188 7.79 19.56 -4.82
CA ALA A 188 7.81 19.40 -6.27
C ALA A 188 6.38 19.21 -6.83
N CYS A 189 5.57 18.40 -6.15
CA CYS A 189 4.15 18.20 -6.48
C CYS A 189 3.31 19.48 -6.31
N LEU A 190 3.59 20.28 -5.27
CA LEU A 190 2.94 21.59 -5.07
C LEU A 190 3.30 22.59 -6.17
N LYS A 191 4.59 22.70 -6.52
CA LYS A 191 5.09 23.62 -7.57
C LYS A 191 4.51 23.31 -8.95
N GLU A 192 4.23 22.04 -9.22
CA GLU A 192 3.61 21.57 -10.48
C GLU A 192 2.07 21.50 -10.41
N GLY A 193 1.46 21.91 -9.29
CA GLY A 193 0.00 21.95 -9.12
C GLY A 193 -0.69 20.59 -8.96
N GLY A 194 0.09 19.52 -8.74
CA GLY A 194 -0.43 18.17 -8.49
C GLY A 194 -0.97 17.98 -7.06
N CYS A 195 -0.43 18.71 -6.10
CA CYS A 195 -0.78 18.64 -4.67
C CYS A 195 -1.45 19.93 -4.18
N ARG A 196 -2.15 19.87 -3.04
CA ARG A 196 -2.84 21.02 -2.43
C ARG A 196 -2.43 21.33 -0.99
N HIS A 197 -2.10 20.31 -0.20
CA HIS A 197 -1.70 20.48 1.19
C HIS A 197 -0.26 21.05 1.26
N SER A 198 -0.08 22.24 1.85
CA SER A 198 1.25 22.83 2.05
C SER A 198 1.96 22.25 3.27
N PRO A 199 3.30 22.06 3.25
CA PRO A 199 4.06 21.71 4.46
C PRO A 199 3.98 22.81 5.52
N GLU A 200 4.31 22.46 6.77
CA GLU A 200 4.37 23.45 7.85
C GLU A 200 5.49 24.49 7.58
N PRO A 201 5.26 25.78 7.87
CA PRO A 201 6.24 26.83 7.62
C PRO A 201 7.58 26.55 8.31
N GLY A 202 8.68 26.50 7.54
CA GLY A 202 10.02 26.24 8.05
C GLY A 202 10.41 24.77 8.17
N SER A 203 9.59 23.84 7.68
CA SER A 203 9.93 22.41 7.58
C SER A 203 11.23 22.18 6.78
N ASP A 204 12.14 21.35 7.31
CA ASP A 204 13.33 20.90 6.56
C ASP A 204 12.91 19.92 5.45
N GLY A 205 13.34 20.20 4.21
CA GLY A 205 13.01 19.42 3.02
C GLY A 205 13.38 17.93 3.07
N ARG A 206 14.24 17.51 4.01
CA ARG A 206 14.66 16.13 4.23
C ARG A 206 13.74 15.35 5.17
N LEU A 207 12.87 16.03 5.92
CA LEU A 207 11.94 15.41 6.86
C LEU A 207 10.77 14.75 6.13
N PRO A 208 10.14 13.72 6.73
CA PRO A 208 8.89 13.17 6.23
C PRO A 208 7.82 14.25 6.14
N MET A 209 7.02 14.21 5.07
CA MET A 209 5.82 15.02 4.94
C MET A 209 4.76 14.51 5.93
N ALA A 210 4.39 15.35 6.90
CA ALA A 210 3.40 15.04 7.94
C ALA A 210 2.05 15.74 7.68
N ASN A 211 1.04 15.42 8.49
CA ASN A 211 -0.27 16.10 8.54
C ASN A 211 -1.11 16.09 7.24
N VAL A 212 -0.68 15.36 6.21
CA VAL A 212 -1.45 15.08 4.98
C VAL A 212 -2.58 14.09 5.23
N SER A 213 -3.66 14.13 4.44
CA SER A 213 -4.70 13.09 4.47
C SER A 213 -4.40 11.95 3.49
N TRP A 214 -5.14 10.83 3.63
CA TRP A 214 -5.11 9.75 2.62
C TRP A 214 -5.47 10.23 1.21
N ASN A 215 -6.36 11.22 1.09
CA ASN A 215 -6.74 11.80 -0.20
C ASN A 215 -5.59 12.64 -0.80
N ASP A 216 -4.90 13.43 0.03
CA ASP A 216 -3.72 14.18 -0.42
C ASP A 216 -2.61 13.24 -0.91
N ALA A 217 -2.43 12.09 -0.23
CA ALA A 217 -1.51 11.05 -0.69
C ALA A 217 -1.92 10.45 -2.06
N GLN A 218 -3.23 10.31 -2.35
CA GLN A 218 -3.67 9.90 -3.70
C GLN A 218 -3.43 10.97 -4.76
N ASP A 219 -3.60 12.25 -4.43
CA ASP A 219 -3.28 13.35 -5.35
C ASP A 219 -1.76 13.38 -5.67
N TYR A 220 -0.90 13.21 -4.65
CA TYR A 220 0.55 13.06 -4.84
C TYR A 220 0.90 11.86 -5.73
N LEU A 221 0.30 10.69 -5.47
CA LEU A 221 0.54 9.49 -6.27
C LEU A 221 0.05 9.64 -7.72
N LYS A 222 -1.08 10.31 -7.94
CA LYS A 222 -1.57 10.64 -9.30
C LYS A 222 -0.53 11.48 -10.05
N TRP A 223 -0.05 12.57 -9.45
CA TRP A 223 0.99 13.41 -10.05
C TRP A 223 2.27 12.62 -10.31
N LEU A 224 2.72 11.79 -9.37
CA LEU A 224 3.95 11.01 -9.51
C LEU A 224 3.85 9.97 -10.64
N ARG A 225 2.68 9.31 -10.81
CA ARG A 225 2.41 8.43 -11.96
C ARG A 225 2.50 9.18 -13.29
N GLU A 226 1.86 10.35 -13.37
CA GLU A 226 1.84 11.19 -14.58
C GLU A 226 3.24 11.70 -14.94
N LYS A 227 4.06 12.05 -13.93
CA LYS A 227 5.44 12.54 -14.09
C LYS A 227 6.43 11.47 -14.56
N THR A 228 6.25 10.22 -14.11
CA THR A 228 7.24 9.14 -14.29
C THR A 228 6.81 8.06 -15.30
N ALA A 229 5.53 8.03 -15.68
CA ALA A 229 4.89 6.92 -16.38
C ALA A 229 5.06 5.56 -15.66
N ARG A 230 5.15 5.56 -14.33
CA ARG A 230 5.19 4.37 -13.46
C ARG A 230 3.91 4.24 -12.63
N ASP A 231 3.57 3.02 -12.25
CA ASP A 231 2.41 2.74 -11.39
C ASP A 231 2.73 2.89 -9.89
N TYR A 232 2.99 4.12 -9.45
CA TYR A 232 3.19 4.43 -8.04
C TYR A 232 1.88 4.30 -7.25
N ARG A 233 1.91 3.63 -6.09
CA ARG A 233 0.75 3.50 -5.20
C ARG A 233 1.17 3.41 -3.74
N LEU A 234 0.21 3.52 -2.83
CA LEU A 234 0.42 3.08 -1.45
C LEU A 234 0.66 1.56 -1.43
N PRO A 235 1.55 1.05 -0.56
CA PRO A 235 1.63 -0.37 -0.28
C PRO A 235 0.32 -0.84 0.38
N SER A 236 -0.02 -2.10 0.16
CA SER A 236 -0.96 -2.80 1.04
C SER A 236 -0.31 -3.02 2.42
N GLU A 237 -1.14 -3.26 3.44
CA GLU A 237 -0.67 -3.63 4.79
C GLU A 237 0.31 -4.81 4.76
N ALA A 238 0.02 -5.82 3.93
CA ALA A 238 0.88 -6.99 3.73
C ALA A 238 2.23 -6.66 3.10
N GLU A 239 2.27 -5.80 2.08
CA GLU A 239 3.52 -5.38 1.45
C GLU A 239 4.36 -4.51 2.39
N TRP A 240 3.71 -3.64 3.15
CA TRP A 240 4.36 -2.80 4.15
C TRP A 240 4.97 -3.64 5.27
N GLU A 241 4.21 -4.57 5.86
CA GLU A 241 4.71 -5.42 6.95
C GLU A 241 5.80 -6.40 6.44
N TYR A 242 5.66 -6.93 5.21
CA TYR A 242 6.69 -7.78 4.59
C TYR A 242 8.02 -7.03 4.42
N ALA A 243 7.97 -5.80 3.89
CA ALA A 243 9.15 -4.96 3.74
C ALA A 243 9.74 -4.56 5.10
N ALA A 244 8.92 -4.09 6.03
CA ALA A 244 9.34 -3.65 7.36
C ALA A 244 9.96 -4.78 8.20
N ARG A 245 9.51 -6.03 8.03
CA ARG A 245 10.13 -7.19 8.68
C ARG A 245 11.47 -7.59 8.08
N ALA A 246 11.74 -7.30 6.81
CA ALA A 246 12.96 -7.70 6.10
C ALA A 246 13.35 -9.19 6.30
N GLY A 247 12.36 -10.09 6.32
CA GLY A 247 12.54 -11.53 6.55
C GLY A 247 12.69 -11.95 8.03
N THR A 248 12.74 -11.02 8.97
CA THR A 248 12.76 -11.33 10.41
C THR A 248 11.38 -11.80 10.92
N ARG A 249 11.38 -12.56 12.01
CA ARG A 249 10.17 -13.00 12.74
C ARG A 249 10.07 -12.37 14.14
N THR A 250 10.91 -11.38 14.40
CA THR A 250 11.00 -10.67 15.67
C THR A 250 9.92 -9.59 15.77
N SER A 251 9.72 -9.08 16.98
CA SER A 251 8.74 -8.04 17.29
C SER A 251 9.08 -6.67 16.70
N ARG A 252 10.35 -6.41 16.36
CA ARG A 252 10.81 -5.27 15.55
C ARG A 252 11.83 -5.72 14.51
N TYR A 253 12.11 -4.86 13.53
CA TYR A 253 13.11 -5.11 12.49
C TYR A 253 14.55 -5.26 13.05
N TRP A 254 14.85 -4.63 14.19
CA TRP A 254 16.15 -4.72 14.88
C TRP A 254 16.25 -5.88 15.88
N GLY A 255 15.23 -6.73 15.98
CA GLY A 255 15.15 -7.83 16.93
C GLY A 255 14.04 -7.69 17.97
N ASP A 256 14.10 -8.51 19.03
CA ASP A 256 13.09 -8.53 20.08
C ASP A 256 13.36 -7.57 21.25
N ASP A 257 14.58 -7.06 21.36
CA ASP A 257 15.01 -6.19 22.45
C ASP A 257 14.34 -4.79 22.38
N PRO A 258 13.52 -4.39 23.38
CA PRO A 258 12.91 -3.07 23.43
C PRO A 258 13.95 -1.95 23.64
N ASP A 259 15.01 -2.20 24.41
CA ASP A 259 15.92 -1.16 24.91
C ASP A 259 16.88 -0.70 23.80
N ARG A 260 17.02 -1.51 22.75
CA ARG A 260 17.69 -1.11 21.50
C ARG A 260 16.89 -0.11 20.66
N GLY A 261 15.65 0.20 21.04
CA GLY A 261 14.77 1.14 20.34
C GLY A 261 15.48 2.45 20.01
N CYS A 262 16.17 3.08 20.96
CA CYS A 262 16.83 4.39 20.78
C CYS A 262 17.86 4.46 19.64
N ALA A 263 18.39 3.33 19.15
CA ALA A 263 19.33 3.29 18.03
C ALA A 263 18.65 3.14 16.64
N TYR A 264 17.36 2.80 16.61
CA TYR A 264 16.64 2.31 15.42
C TYR A 264 15.25 2.93 15.22
N ALA A 265 14.67 3.49 16.28
CA ALA A 265 13.38 4.14 16.29
C ALA A 265 13.37 5.26 17.31
N ASN A 266 12.64 6.32 16.99
CA ASN A 266 12.36 7.39 17.94
C ASN A 266 11.15 6.99 18.80
N ALA A 267 11.35 5.98 19.66
CA ALA A 267 10.35 5.51 20.60
C ALA A 267 10.38 6.36 21.88
N ALA A 268 9.65 7.49 21.85
CA ALA A 268 9.51 8.38 23.00
C ALA A 268 8.04 8.52 23.42
N ASP A 269 7.58 7.56 24.22
CA ASP A 269 6.56 7.81 25.24
C ASP A 269 6.71 6.75 26.35
N LEU A 270 7.16 7.18 27.53
CA LEU A 270 7.31 6.34 28.73
C LEU A 270 6.49 6.87 29.92
N ASP A 271 5.65 7.89 29.69
CA ASP A 271 4.87 8.55 30.73
C ASP A 271 3.44 7.95 30.77
N GLY A 272 3.34 6.79 31.42
CA GLY A 272 2.08 6.10 31.74
C GLY A 272 1.68 6.22 33.21
#